data_AF-A0A9P5QXD9-F1
#
_entry.id   AF-A0A9P5QXD9-F1
#
_cell.length_a   1.000
_cell.length_b   1.000
_cell.length_c   1.000
_cell.angle_alpha   90.00
_cell.angle_beta   90.00
_cell.angle_gamma   90.00
#
_symmetry.space_group_name_H-M   'P 1'
#
loop_
_entity.id
_entity.type
_entity.pdbx_description
1 polymer ?
#
loop_
_entity_poly.entity_id
_entity_poly.type
_entity_poly.pdbx_seq_one_letter_code
_entity_poly.pdbx_strand_id
1 'polypeptide(L)'
;MKNSTFPLRHNGITTRIHRVVIEEPLSAANVVEFLGMCPELRYLYWRSSKMIRFPLPQLASALMDGLWPRLTELDVDGNEMKDDDLAKALDGIGQLVSLRAPKAEFSSLSLQSIRKHISSIKTLDLRGCNYVTSSMIQSILCSMITLESLSVGRIGYMDIVTGSAWTSLNLRELAISIDMDTISSDKSKEKTLTRSDTSGSPSFEAHQRIVYGRLSSLERLSVLNLQPYPLNNYATMKRTLDLRLISGLEVLSSLKKLVDFSFKMTSQQMSMDEVQWITRNWTSLRKICGRFTSDPVQYYEMKRALNRYGILVYD
;
A
#
# COMPACT_ATOMS: atom_id res chain seq x y z
N MET A 1 -36.97 3.34 -11.14
CA MET A 1 -36.84 3.85 -9.76
C MET A 1 -37.75 3.04 -8.85
N LYS A 2 -37.20 2.17 -8.01
CA LYS A 2 -37.94 1.66 -6.85
C LYS A 2 -37.59 2.60 -5.69
N ASN A 3 -38.50 3.50 -5.34
CA ASN A 3 -38.42 4.23 -4.09
C ASN A 3 -38.66 3.21 -2.97
N SER A 4 -37.59 2.63 -2.43
CA SER A 4 -37.64 1.96 -1.13
C SER A 4 -37.65 3.03 -0.06
N THR A 5 -38.84 3.58 0.21
CA THR A 5 -39.13 4.24 1.47
C THR A 5 -39.04 3.19 2.57
N PHE A 6 -37.98 3.25 3.39
CA PHE A 6 -37.91 2.47 4.63
C PHE A 6 -38.91 3.07 5.62
N PRO A 7 -39.96 2.33 6.05
CA PRO A 7 -40.87 2.82 7.07
C PRO A 7 -40.17 2.75 8.43
N LEU A 8 -39.65 3.88 8.90
CA LEU A 8 -39.17 4.04 10.27
C LEU A 8 -40.34 4.35 11.21
N ARG A 9 -41.02 3.32 11.73
CA ARG A 9 -41.78 3.41 12.99
C ARG A 9 -41.76 2.10 13.80
N HIS A 10 -41.36 2.25 15.07
CA HIS A 10 -41.68 1.47 16.28
C HIS A 10 -41.45 -0.06 16.34
N ASN A 11 -40.44 -0.47 17.11
CA ASN A 11 -40.57 -1.30 18.33
C ASN A 11 -39.18 -1.79 18.80
N GLY A 12 -38.67 -1.25 19.91
CA GLY A 12 -37.78 -1.87 20.91
C GLY A 12 -36.57 -2.74 20.54
N ILE A 13 -36.24 -2.94 19.27
CA ILE A 13 -35.16 -3.82 18.81
C ILE A 13 -34.04 -2.93 18.31
N THR A 14 -33.11 -2.59 19.21
CA THR A 14 -31.81 -2.07 18.80
C THR A 14 -31.08 -3.15 18.01
N THR A 15 -31.18 -3.10 16.68
CA THR A 15 -30.43 -3.96 15.78
C THR A 15 -28.93 -3.70 15.96
N ARG A 16 -28.19 -4.74 16.35
CA ARG A 16 -26.73 -4.70 16.53
C ARG A 16 -26.03 -4.76 15.18
N ILE A 17 -26.06 -3.65 14.45
CA ILE A 17 -25.37 -3.54 13.17
C ILE A 17 -23.90 -3.23 13.45
N HIS A 18 -23.03 -4.21 13.21
CA HIS A 18 -21.58 -4.06 13.39
C HIS A 18 -20.85 -3.68 12.10
N ARG A 19 -21.44 -3.96 10.94
CA ARG A 19 -20.81 -3.76 9.63
C ARG A 19 -21.80 -3.11 8.69
N VAL A 20 -21.39 -2.01 8.06
CA VAL A 20 -22.14 -1.34 7.01
C VAL A 20 -21.28 -1.26 5.75
N VAL A 21 -21.83 -1.70 4.63
CA VAL A 21 -21.22 -1.59 3.31
C VAL A 21 -22.16 -0.76 2.44
N ILE A 22 -21.67 0.34 1.88
CA ILE A 22 -22.45 1.24 1.05
C ILE A 22 -21.82 1.26 -0.35
N GLU A 23 -22.54 0.66 -1.29
CA GLU A 23 -22.14 0.54 -2.70
C GLU A 23 -23.03 1.37 -3.64
N GLU A 24 -24.25 1.73 -3.18
CA GLU A 24 -25.27 2.37 -3.99
C GLU A 24 -25.74 3.74 -3.42
N PRO A 25 -26.41 4.56 -4.27
CA PRO A 25 -26.90 5.87 -3.89
C PRO A 25 -27.82 5.94 -2.69
N LEU A 26 -27.30 6.36 -1.55
CA LEU A 26 -28.08 7.04 -0.52
C LEU A 26 -27.73 8.53 -0.55
N SER A 27 -28.72 9.38 -0.32
CA SER A 27 -28.43 10.80 -0.13
C SER A 27 -27.53 10.97 1.10
N ALA A 28 -26.56 11.87 1.01
CA ALA A 28 -25.59 12.18 2.07
C ALA A 28 -26.23 12.37 3.46
N ALA A 29 -27.35 13.09 3.53
CA ALA A 29 -28.05 13.37 4.79
C ALA A 29 -28.63 12.09 5.42
N ASN A 30 -29.24 11.22 4.61
CA ASN A 30 -29.87 10.00 5.10
C ASN A 30 -28.86 8.98 5.61
N VAL A 31 -27.62 9.04 5.11
CA VAL A 31 -26.55 8.12 5.50
C VAL A 31 -26.11 8.35 6.93
N VAL A 32 -25.80 9.59 7.31
CA VAL A 32 -25.27 9.87 8.65
C VAL A 32 -26.35 9.63 9.70
N GLU A 33 -27.59 9.99 9.42
CA GLU A 33 -28.73 9.66 10.27
C GLU A 33 -28.89 8.13 10.42
N PHE A 34 -28.84 7.38 9.32
CA PHE A 34 -28.89 5.92 9.35
C PHE A 34 -27.73 5.31 10.15
N LEU A 35 -26.50 5.76 9.92
CA LEU A 35 -25.33 5.30 10.66
C LEU A 35 -25.45 5.66 12.15
N GLY A 36 -26.05 6.81 12.50
CA GLY A 36 -26.33 7.21 13.87
C GLY A 36 -27.24 6.24 14.63
N MET A 37 -28.05 5.45 13.90
CA MET A 37 -28.85 4.35 14.48
C MET A 37 -28.03 3.09 14.80
N CYS A 38 -26.73 3.08 14.48
CA CYS A 38 -25.84 1.93 14.60
C CYS A 38 -24.69 2.21 15.60
N PRO A 39 -24.95 2.39 16.91
CA PRO A 39 -23.90 2.73 17.91
C PRO A 39 -22.85 1.61 18.09
N GLU A 40 -23.18 0.41 17.61
CA GLU A 40 -22.36 -0.80 17.68
C GLU A 40 -21.49 -1.02 16.42
N LEU A 41 -21.44 -0.01 15.53
CA LEU A 41 -20.69 -0.07 14.27
C LEU A 41 -19.19 -0.25 14.54
N ARG A 42 -18.60 -1.27 13.91
CA ARG A 42 -17.17 -1.61 13.96
C ARG A 42 -16.48 -1.45 12.62
N TYR A 43 -17.23 -1.63 11.54
CA TYR A 43 -16.71 -1.61 10.18
C TYR A 43 -17.58 -0.72 9.30
N LEU A 44 -16.97 0.32 8.72
CA LEU A 44 -17.61 1.17 7.73
C LEU A 44 -16.87 1.04 6.40
N TYR A 45 -17.53 0.43 5.42
CA TYR A 45 -17.03 0.33 4.05
C TYR A 45 -17.87 1.21 3.14
N TRP A 46 -17.24 2.24 2.60
CA TRP A 46 -17.83 3.13 1.63
C TRP A 46 -17.06 3.03 0.33
N ARG A 47 -17.68 2.40 -0.68
CA ARG A 47 -17.09 2.23 -2.01
C ARG A 47 -17.99 2.93 -3.00
N SER A 48 -17.79 4.23 -3.16
CA SER A 48 -18.66 5.05 -3.99
C SER A 48 -18.37 4.86 -5.46
N SER A 49 -19.42 4.79 -6.27
CA SER A 49 -19.30 5.14 -7.69
C SER A 49 -19.14 6.66 -7.83
N LYS A 50 -18.53 7.11 -8.93
CA LYS A 50 -18.19 8.53 -9.20
C LYS A 50 -19.34 9.54 -9.04
N MET A 51 -20.59 9.09 -8.95
CA MET A 51 -21.75 9.97 -8.89
C MET A 51 -22.04 10.54 -7.51
N ILE A 52 -21.53 9.94 -6.42
CA ILE A 52 -21.97 10.31 -5.06
C ILE A 52 -20.77 10.59 -4.18
N ARG A 53 -20.76 11.83 -3.66
CA ARG A 53 -19.76 12.26 -2.70
C ARG A 53 -20.09 11.69 -1.33
N PHE A 54 -19.11 11.04 -0.72
CA PHE A 54 -19.18 10.64 0.68
C PHE A 54 -19.42 11.89 1.56
N PRO A 55 -20.41 11.88 2.48
CA PRO A 55 -20.67 12.99 3.41
C PRO A 55 -19.62 13.04 4.53
N LEU A 56 -18.35 13.13 4.12
CA LEU A 56 -17.23 13.03 5.03
C LEU A 56 -17.20 14.12 6.09
N PRO A 57 -17.50 15.41 5.80
CA PRO A 57 -17.53 16.42 6.86
C PRO A 57 -18.52 16.07 7.97
N GLN A 58 -19.70 15.56 7.59
CA GLN A 58 -20.72 15.13 8.55
C GLN A 58 -20.29 13.86 9.30
N LEU A 59 -19.69 12.89 8.60
CA LEU A 59 -19.13 11.70 9.23
C LEU A 59 -18.00 12.05 10.22
N ALA A 60 -17.08 12.93 9.83
CA ALA A 60 -15.97 13.37 10.66
C ALA A 60 -16.48 14.07 11.92
N SER A 61 -17.50 14.94 11.81
CA SER A 61 -18.17 15.53 12.98
C SER A 61 -18.78 14.44 13.87
N ALA A 62 -19.54 13.53 13.30
CA ALA A 62 -20.17 12.43 14.03
C ALA A 62 -19.16 11.51 14.75
N LEU A 63 -17.99 11.27 14.13
CA LEU A 63 -16.89 10.53 14.74
C LEU A 63 -16.30 11.31 15.92
N MET A 64 -16.06 12.61 15.75
CA MET A 64 -15.56 13.48 16.81
C MET A 64 -16.54 13.59 17.98
N ASP A 65 -17.85 13.53 17.70
CA ASP A 65 -18.92 13.51 18.71
C ASP A 65 -19.07 12.13 19.38
N GLY A 66 -18.28 11.14 18.97
CA GLY A 66 -18.25 9.81 19.57
C GLY A 66 -19.46 8.94 19.24
N LEU A 67 -20.14 9.16 18.11
CA LEU A 67 -21.32 8.37 17.73
C LEU A 67 -21.00 6.89 17.49
N TRP A 68 -19.77 6.56 17.11
CA TRP A 68 -19.33 5.18 16.83
C TRP A 68 -18.09 4.82 17.64
N PRO A 69 -18.21 4.67 18.97
CA PRO A 69 -17.06 4.44 19.86
C PRO A 69 -16.37 3.09 19.62
N ARG A 70 -17.02 2.19 18.86
CA ARG A 70 -16.51 0.85 18.52
C ARG A 70 -15.98 0.74 17.09
N LEU A 71 -15.95 1.84 16.32
CA LEU A 71 -15.45 1.80 14.95
C LEU A 71 -13.94 1.49 14.97
N THR A 72 -13.54 0.42 14.29
CA THR A 72 -12.14 -0.02 14.21
C THR A 72 -11.63 -0.10 12.78
N GLU A 73 -12.52 -0.15 11.78
CA GLU A 73 -12.14 -0.21 10.37
C GLU A 73 -12.88 0.84 9.55
N LEU A 74 -12.12 1.60 8.77
CA LEU A 74 -12.61 2.62 7.86
C LEU A 74 -12.07 2.35 6.45
N ASP A 75 -12.95 2.04 5.51
CA ASP A 75 -12.66 1.92 4.08
C ASP A 75 -13.48 2.98 3.33
N VAL A 76 -12.81 3.91 2.69
CA VAL A 76 -13.39 5.08 2.01
C VAL A 76 -12.93 5.19 0.56
N ASP A 77 -12.65 4.03 -0.06
CA ASP A 77 -12.21 3.92 -1.46
C ASP A 77 -13.13 4.68 -2.44
N GLY A 78 -12.49 5.36 -3.39
CA GLY A 78 -13.17 6.08 -4.47
C GLY A 78 -13.57 7.52 -4.15
N ASN A 79 -13.21 8.05 -2.98
CA ASN A 79 -13.48 9.43 -2.62
C ASN A 79 -12.19 10.26 -2.63
N GLU A 80 -12.18 11.36 -3.40
CA GLU A 80 -11.14 12.41 -3.32
C GLU A 80 -11.31 13.17 -2.00
N MET A 81 -10.85 12.53 -0.93
CA MET A 81 -11.00 12.99 0.44
C MET A 81 -9.89 13.97 0.80
N LYS A 82 -10.26 15.17 1.27
CA LYS A 82 -9.28 16.16 1.73
C LYS A 82 -8.55 15.69 2.99
N ASP A 83 -7.30 16.13 3.13
CA ASP A 83 -6.46 15.75 4.27
C ASP A 83 -7.05 16.16 5.62
N ASP A 84 -7.65 17.36 5.70
CA ASP A 84 -8.18 17.90 6.95
C ASP A 84 -9.42 17.13 7.42
N ASP A 85 -10.28 16.72 6.49
CA ASP A 85 -11.46 15.93 6.82
C ASP A 85 -11.09 14.47 7.18
N LEU A 86 -10.11 13.88 6.50
CA LEU A 86 -9.58 12.57 6.87
C LEU A 86 -8.94 12.62 8.27
N ALA A 87 -8.12 13.64 8.55
CA ALA A 87 -7.50 13.84 9.85
C ALA A 87 -8.54 13.92 10.98
N LYS A 88 -9.59 14.74 10.82
CA LYS A 88 -10.70 14.83 11.79
C LYS A 88 -11.39 13.49 11.98
N ALA A 89 -11.67 12.76 10.91
CA ALA A 89 -12.28 11.43 11.00
C ALA A 89 -11.38 10.45 11.78
N LEU A 90 -10.07 10.42 11.50
CA LEU A 90 -9.10 9.58 12.20
C LEU A 90 -8.96 9.94 13.69
N ASP A 91 -9.10 11.23 14.02
CA ASP A 91 -9.06 11.75 15.39
C ASP A 91 -10.29 11.37 16.22
N GLY A 92 -11.46 11.25 15.58
CA GLY A 92 -12.69 10.82 16.24
C GLY A 92 -12.77 9.31 16.46
N ILE A 93 -11.93 8.52 15.79
CA ILE A 93 -11.89 7.06 15.97
C ILE A 93 -11.05 6.74 17.21
N GLY A 94 -11.61 5.98 18.16
CA GLY A 94 -10.92 5.63 19.40
C GLY A 94 -9.77 4.63 19.22
N GLN A 95 -9.96 3.60 18.40
CA GLN A 95 -8.93 2.57 18.14
C GLN A 95 -9.01 2.07 16.70
N LEU A 96 -8.16 2.61 15.81
CA LEU A 96 -8.14 2.21 14.41
C LEU A 96 -7.26 0.97 14.19
N VAL A 97 -7.82 -0.04 13.54
CA VAL A 97 -7.13 -1.29 13.18
C VAL A 97 -6.86 -1.36 11.67
N SER A 98 -7.78 -0.86 10.85
CA SER A 98 -7.67 -0.89 9.39
C SER A 98 -8.09 0.43 8.78
N LEU A 99 -7.24 1.01 7.94
CA LEU A 99 -7.55 2.17 7.13
C LEU A 99 -7.33 1.85 5.66
N ARG A 100 -8.36 2.06 4.84
CA ARG A 100 -8.24 2.05 3.39
C ARG A 100 -8.79 3.37 2.86
N ALA A 101 -7.89 4.22 2.39
CA ALA A 101 -8.23 5.52 1.84
C ALA A 101 -7.46 5.76 0.53
N PRO A 102 -7.54 4.84 -0.45
CA PRO A 102 -6.84 5.02 -1.71
C PRO A 102 -7.34 6.31 -2.40
N LYS A 103 -6.43 7.03 -3.04
CA LYS A 103 -6.66 8.31 -3.73
C LYS A 103 -7.15 9.47 -2.84
N ALA A 104 -7.13 9.31 -1.52
CA ALA A 104 -7.31 10.44 -0.62
C ALA A 104 -6.14 11.42 -0.72
N GLU A 105 -6.35 12.65 -0.26
CA GLU A 105 -5.30 13.66 -0.10
C GLU A 105 -4.47 13.43 1.17
N PHE A 106 -4.22 12.16 1.55
CA PHE A 106 -3.49 11.82 2.77
C PHE A 106 -2.14 12.55 2.82
N SER A 107 -1.99 13.45 3.79
CA SER A 107 -0.83 14.32 3.97
C SER A 107 -0.47 14.42 5.47
N SER A 108 0.20 15.50 5.89
CA SER A 108 0.79 15.63 7.22
C SER A 108 -0.25 15.60 8.34
N LEU A 109 -1.46 16.14 8.14
CA LEU A 109 -2.50 16.14 9.17
C LEU A 109 -3.03 14.72 9.40
N SER A 110 -3.33 13.99 8.32
CA SER A 110 -3.76 12.59 8.43
C SER A 110 -2.65 11.71 9.03
N LEU A 111 -1.38 11.94 8.67
CA LEU A 111 -0.26 11.22 9.26
C LEU A 111 -0.09 11.53 10.76
N GLN A 112 -0.31 12.77 11.20
CA GLN A 112 -0.27 13.12 12.61
C GLN A 112 -1.41 12.43 13.38
N SER A 113 -2.60 12.41 12.79
CA SER A 113 -3.79 11.80 13.40
C SER A 113 -3.63 10.27 13.51
N ILE A 114 -3.16 9.60 12.45
CA ILE A 114 -2.99 8.14 12.44
C ILE A 114 -1.92 7.64 13.42
N ARG A 115 -0.97 8.50 13.83
CA ARG A 115 0.05 8.14 14.84
C ARG A 115 -0.54 7.80 16.21
N LYS A 116 -1.75 8.28 16.52
CA LYS A 116 -2.50 7.88 17.72
C LYS A 116 -2.83 6.38 17.73
N HIS A 117 -2.89 5.77 16.54
CA HIS A 117 -3.28 4.38 16.29
C HIS A 117 -2.08 3.47 15.96
N ILE A 118 -0.85 3.93 16.20
CA ILE A 118 0.40 3.23 15.84
C ILE A 118 0.52 1.82 16.44
N SER A 119 -0.11 1.58 17.59
CA SER A 119 -0.07 0.31 18.31
C SER A 119 -1.24 -0.64 17.97
N SER A 120 -2.24 -0.17 17.23
CA SER A 120 -3.42 -0.95 16.87
C SER A 120 -3.54 -1.20 15.37
N ILE A 121 -2.96 -0.32 14.53
CA ILE A 121 -3.10 -0.42 13.09
C ILE A 121 -2.38 -1.64 12.53
N LYS A 122 -3.11 -2.41 11.73
CA LYS A 122 -2.65 -3.63 11.06
C LYS A 122 -2.68 -3.51 9.55
N THR A 123 -3.63 -2.74 9.02
CA THR A 123 -3.82 -2.59 7.57
C THR A 123 -3.85 -1.12 7.22
N LEU A 124 -3.03 -0.74 6.24
CA LEU A 124 -2.97 0.63 5.72
C LEU A 124 -2.88 0.60 4.19
N ASP A 125 -3.93 1.07 3.52
CA ASP A 125 -4.01 1.19 2.06
C ASP A 125 -4.16 2.66 1.65
N LEU A 126 -3.05 3.25 1.19
CA LEU A 126 -2.89 4.64 0.76
C LEU A 126 -2.49 4.72 -0.72
N ARG A 127 -2.85 3.71 -1.52
CA ARG A 127 -2.54 3.69 -2.95
C ARG A 127 -3.17 4.88 -3.65
N GLY A 128 -2.38 5.61 -4.43
CA GLY A 128 -2.86 6.77 -5.18
C GLY A 128 -3.01 8.05 -4.38
N CYS A 129 -2.65 8.07 -3.11
CA CYS A 129 -2.56 9.30 -2.35
C CYS A 129 -1.34 10.09 -2.82
N ASN A 130 -1.57 11.10 -3.67
CA ASN A 130 -0.50 11.85 -4.34
C ASN A 130 0.36 12.71 -3.37
N TYR A 131 -0.14 12.98 -2.17
CA TYR A 131 0.55 13.76 -1.14
C TYR A 131 1.36 12.89 -0.16
N VAL A 132 1.28 11.56 -0.28
CA VAL A 132 2.13 10.64 0.50
C VAL A 132 3.56 10.71 -0.04
N THR A 133 4.46 11.29 0.74
CA THR A 133 5.88 11.42 0.38
C THR A 133 6.70 10.20 0.82
N SER A 134 7.92 10.05 0.28
CA SER A 134 8.86 9.01 0.71
C SER A 134 9.14 9.04 2.22
N SER A 135 9.31 10.23 2.81
CA SER A 135 9.61 10.36 4.23
C SER A 135 8.45 9.93 5.11
N MET A 136 7.21 10.11 4.64
CA MET A 136 6.02 9.60 5.33
C MET A 136 5.95 8.07 5.27
N ILE A 137 6.23 7.47 4.12
CA ILE A 137 6.29 6.01 3.97
C ILE A 137 7.38 5.42 4.87
N GLN A 138 8.57 6.03 4.88
CA GLN A 138 9.66 5.63 5.76
C GLN A 138 9.27 5.76 7.24
N SER A 139 8.59 6.86 7.61
CA SER A 139 8.06 7.03 8.97
C SER A 139 7.06 5.93 9.35
N ILE A 140 6.18 5.52 8.44
CA ILE A 140 5.21 4.43 8.67
C ILE A 140 5.95 3.11 8.94
N LEU A 141 6.86 2.72 8.04
CA LEU A 141 7.62 1.46 8.14
C LEU A 141 8.54 1.39 9.38
N CYS A 142 9.00 2.55 9.87
CA CYS A 142 9.87 2.63 11.05
C CYS A 142 9.12 2.72 12.38
N SER A 143 7.80 2.90 12.39
CA SER A 143 7.06 3.21 13.62
C SER A 143 5.89 2.27 13.90
N MET A 144 5.23 1.71 12.87
CA MET A 144 4.05 0.87 13.03
C MET A 144 4.42 -0.61 13.20
N ILE A 145 4.72 -1.02 14.44
CA ILE A 145 5.18 -2.39 14.77
C ILE A 145 4.11 -3.48 14.56
N THR A 146 2.82 -3.11 14.61
CA THR A 146 1.69 -4.05 14.44
C THR A 146 1.24 -4.19 13.00
N LEU A 147 1.85 -3.45 12.07
CA LEU A 147 1.45 -3.42 10.68
C LEU A 147 1.65 -4.79 10.01
N GLU A 148 0.58 -5.34 9.44
CA GLU A 148 0.54 -6.63 8.75
C GLU A 148 0.36 -6.45 7.23
N SER A 149 -0.31 -5.40 6.77
CA SER A 149 -0.50 -5.09 5.35
C SER A 149 -0.31 -3.60 5.08
N LEU A 150 0.58 -3.28 4.14
CA LEU A 150 0.86 -1.92 3.69
C LEU A 150 0.78 -1.83 2.17
N SER A 151 -0.09 -0.96 1.68
CA SER A 151 -0.18 -0.61 0.28
C SER A 151 -0.02 0.90 0.13
N VAL A 152 1.09 1.34 -0.46
CA VAL A 152 1.47 2.75 -0.57
C VAL A 152 1.92 3.08 -1.99
N GLY A 153 2.17 4.36 -2.24
CA GLY A 153 2.72 4.83 -3.50
C GLY A 153 4.22 4.57 -3.64
N ARG A 154 4.96 5.65 -3.89
CA ARG A 154 6.35 5.61 -4.29
C ARG A 154 7.26 6.06 -3.15
N ILE A 155 8.32 5.29 -2.91
CA ILE A 155 9.42 5.66 -2.02
C ILE A 155 10.71 5.77 -2.83
N GLY A 156 11.51 6.81 -2.55
CA GLY A 156 12.85 6.96 -3.11
C GLY A 156 13.84 6.04 -2.41
N TYR A 157 14.73 5.39 -3.16
CA TYR A 157 15.72 4.48 -2.58
C TYR A 157 16.65 5.16 -1.57
N MET A 158 16.99 6.44 -1.76
CA MET A 158 17.82 7.19 -0.81
C MET A 158 17.17 7.35 0.56
N ASP A 159 15.84 7.48 0.61
CA ASP A 159 15.10 7.56 1.88
C ASP A 159 15.12 6.21 2.63
N ILE A 160 15.23 5.10 1.90
CA ILE A 160 15.41 3.75 2.47
C ILE A 160 16.84 3.57 2.98
N VAL A 161 17.83 3.98 2.18
CA VAL A 161 19.27 3.83 2.47
C VAL A 161 19.69 4.67 3.67
N THR A 162 19.28 5.93 3.70
CA THR A 162 19.64 6.88 4.76
C THR A 162 18.68 6.84 5.96
N GLY A 163 17.50 6.24 5.77
CA GLY A 163 16.50 6.10 6.81
C GLY A 163 16.81 5.00 7.83
N SER A 164 16.10 5.08 8.96
CA SER A 164 16.15 4.07 10.02
C SER A 164 15.74 2.68 9.52
N ALA A 165 16.10 1.65 10.29
CA ALA A 165 15.61 0.30 10.04
C ALA A 165 14.09 0.23 10.18
N TRP A 166 13.45 -0.57 9.33
CA TRP A 166 12.02 -0.81 9.39
C TRP A 166 11.70 -1.66 10.63
N THR A 167 10.69 -1.25 11.40
CA THR A 167 10.24 -1.92 12.62
C THR A 167 8.91 -2.66 12.43
N SER A 168 8.25 -2.47 11.28
CA SER A 168 7.07 -3.23 10.84
C SER A 168 7.41 -4.68 10.46
N LEU A 169 8.06 -5.43 11.35
CA LEU A 169 8.52 -6.81 11.11
C LEU A 169 7.37 -7.83 11.03
N ASN A 170 6.15 -7.42 11.39
CA ASN A 170 4.93 -8.22 11.26
C ASN A 170 4.31 -8.18 9.86
N LEU A 171 4.91 -7.44 8.92
CA LEU A 171 4.37 -7.25 7.59
C LEU A 171 4.29 -8.58 6.82
N ARG A 172 3.09 -8.88 6.34
CA ARG A 172 2.75 -10.03 5.50
C ARG A 172 2.49 -9.63 4.06
N GLU A 173 2.06 -8.39 3.84
CA GLU A 173 1.75 -7.86 2.52
C GLU A 173 2.37 -6.47 2.37
N LEU A 174 3.17 -6.29 1.33
CA LEU A 174 3.78 -5.02 0.98
C LEU A 174 3.54 -4.73 -0.49
N ALA A 175 2.80 -3.67 -0.79
CA ALA A 175 2.72 -3.08 -2.12
C ALA A 175 3.34 -1.68 -2.11
N ILE A 176 4.47 -1.53 -2.79
CA ILE A 176 5.27 -0.30 -2.78
C ILE A 176 6.05 -0.17 -4.08
N SER A 177 6.11 1.05 -4.63
CA SER A 177 7.00 1.35 -5.76
C SER A 177 8.32 1.89 -5.23
N ILE A 178 9.42 1.18 -5.46
CA ILE A 178 10.76 1.66 -5.10
C ILE A 178 11.39 2.33 -6.31
N ASP A 179 11.69 3.62 -6.17
CA ASP A 179 12.28 4.41 -7.22
C ASP A 179 13.79 4.54 -7.04
N MET A 180 14.53 4.06 -8.03
CA MET A 180 15.99 4.05 -8.04
C MET A 180 16.62 5.25 -8.76
N ASP A 181 15.81 6.14 -9.36
CA ASP A 181 16.29 7.35 -10.05
C ASP A 181 16.22 8.61 -9.18
N THR A 182 15.44 8.59 -8.10
CA THR A 182 15.17 9.79 -7.31
C THR A 182 16.32 10.07 -6.35
N ILE A 183 17.08 11.12 -6.64
CA ILE A 183 17.90 11.80 -5.64
C ILE A 183 16.91 12.47 -4.66
N SER A 184 17.16 12.33 -3.35
CA SER A 184 16.25 12.72 -2.27
C SER A 184 15.51 14.05 -2.54
N SER A 185 14.23 14.13 -2.19
CA SER A 185 13.35 15.28 -2.51
C SER A 185 13.73 16.59 -1.81
N ASP A 186 14.82 16.61 -1.03
CA ASP A 186 15.37 17.81 -0.43
C ASP A 186 16.12 18.64 -1.50
N LYS A 187 15.32 19.37 -2.29
CA LYS A 187 15.76 20.30 -3.37
C LYS A 187 16.83 21.30 -2.90
N SER A 188 16.97 21.50 -1.59
CA SER A 188 17.97 22.42 -1.01
C SER A 188 19.41 21.94 -1.18
N LYS A 189 19.65 20.65 -1.48
CA LYS A 189 21.00 20.06 -1.62
C LYS A 189 21.34 19.61 -3.04
N GLU A 190 20.53 19.95 -4.03
CA GLU A 190 20.59 19.41 -5.40
C GLU A 190 21.76 19.95 -6.25
N LYS A 191 22.64 20.81 -5.70
CA LYS A 191 23.59 21.59 -6.52
C LYS A 191 24.89 20.89 -6.91
N THR A 192 25.15 19.64 -6.51
CA THR A 192 26.46 19.00 -6.78
C THR A 192 26.47 17.50 -7.10
N LEU A 193 25.34 16.77 -7.07
CA LEU A 193 25.35 15.41 -7.63
C LEU A 193 25.20 15.50 -9.15
N THR A 194 26.34 15.54 -9.85
CA THR A 194 26.39 15.34 -11.29
C THR A 194 25.72 14.01 -11.61
N ARG A 195 24.83 14.02 -12.61
CA ARG A 195 24.02 12.93 -13.15
C ARG A 195 24.85 11.74 -13.72
N SER A 196 26.12 11.64 -13.36
CA SER A 196 27.11 10.67 -13.85
C SER A 196 27.22 9.40 -13.01
N ASP A 197 26.44 9.25 -11.93
CA ASP A 197 26.26 7.93 -11.30
C ASP A 197 25.42 7.08 -12.23
N THR A 198 26.11 6.52 -13.23
CA THR A 198 25.56 5.61 -14.21
C THR A 198 25.13 4.33 -13.52
N SER A 199 24.11 3.69 -14.10
CA SER A 199 23.73 2.32 -13.77
C SER A 199 25.00 1.44 -13.77
N GLY A 200 25.37 0.87 -12.62
CA GLY A 200 26.57 0.06 -12.46
C GLY A 200 27.72 0.74 -11.72
N SER A 201 27.54 1.95 -11.18
CA SER A 201 28.50 2.47 -10.20
C SER A 201 28.51 1.56 -8.95
N PRO A 202 29.67 1.28 -8.35
CA PRO A 202 29.75 0.49 -7.12
C PRO A 202 28.89 1.07 -5.97
N SER A 203 28.70 2.39 -5.93
CA SER A 203 27.83 3.06 -4.97
C SER A 203 26.36 2.71 -5.19
N PHE A 204 25.90 2.68 -6.44
CA PHE A 204 24.53 2.32 -6.79
C PHE A 204 24.22 0.87 -6.44
N GLU A 205 25.13 -0.06 -6.74
CA GLU A 205 24.99 -1.47 -6.37
C GLU A 205 24.93 -1.66 -4.85
N ALA A 206 25.78 -0.94 -4.10
CA ALA A 206 25.76 -0.95 -2.65
C ALA A 206 24.41 -0.43 -2.10
N HIS A 207 23.89 0.66 -2.64
CA HIS A 207 22.59 1.20 -2.26
C HIS A 207 21.44 0.23 -2.53
N GLN A 208 21.45 -0.42 -3.70
CA GLN A 208 20.46 -1.44 -4.03
C GLN A 208 20.52 -2.63 -3.06
N ARG A 209 21.72 -3.09 -2.70
CA ARG A 209 21.88 -4.14 -1.68
C ARG A 209 21.36 -3.73 -0.31
N ILE A 210 21.49 -2.45 0.08
CA ILE A 210 20.88 -1.94 1.32
C ILE A 210 19.35 -2.01 1.23
N VAL A 211 18.76 -1.61 0.09
CA VAL A 211 17.30 -1.74 -0.12
C VAL A 211 16.87 -3.20 -0.04
N TYR A 212 17.61 -4.13 -0.66
CA TYR A 212 17.35 -5.55 -0.50
C TYR A 212 17.49 -6.03 0.94
N GLY A 213 18.47 -5.52 1.69
CA GLY A 213 18.62 -5.81 3.12
C GLY A 213 17.41 -5.35 3.97
N ARG A 214 16.78 -4.22 3.60
CA ARG A 214 15.56 -3.75 4.26
C ARG A 214 14.35 -4.62 3.93
N LEU A 215 14.23 -5.06 2.68
CA LEU A 215 13.18 -5.99 2.26
C LEU A 215 13.37 -7.37 2.90
N SER A 216 14.61 -7.88 2.95
CA SER A 216 14.93 -9.21 3.47
C SER A 216 14.69 -9.36 4.97
N SER A 217 14.69 -8.25 5.72
CA SER A 217 14.33 -8.27 7.16
C SER A 217 12.84 -8.53 7.40
N LEU A 218 11.99 -8.43 6.37
CA LEU A 218 10.55 -8.69 6.45
C LEU A 218 10.26 -10.19 6.27
N GLU A 219 10.80 -11.04 7.14
CA GLU A 219 10.74 -12.52 6.97
C GLU A 219 9.33 -13.12 7.00
N ARG A 220 8.35 -12.35 7.50
CA ARG A 220 6.92 -12.73 7.51
C ARG A 220 6.19 -12.41 6.22
N LEU A 221 6.87 -11.74 5.27
CA LEU A 221 6.28 -11.28 4.03
C LEU A 221 5.85 -12.47 3.17
N SER A 222 4.59 -12.41 2.75
CA SER A 222 3.91 -13.42 1.93
C SER A 222 3.47 -12.87 0.57
N VAL A 223 3.24 -11.56 0.49
CA VAL A 223 2.93 -10.85 -0.75
C VAL A 223 3.88 -9.66 -0.87
N LEU A 224 4.65 -9.61 -1.94
CA LEU A 224 5.51 -8.48 -2.28
C LEU A 224 5.15 -7.97 -3.67
N ASN A 225 4.69 -6.73 -3.76
CA ASN A 225 4.37 -6.06 -5.01
C ASN A 225 5.22 -4.80 -5.18
N LEU A 226 6.18 -4.87 -6.09
CA LEU A 226 7.12 -3.82 -6.48
C LEU A 226 6.67 -3.04 -7.73
N GLN A 227 5.41 -3.20 -8.16
CA GLN A 227 4.89 -2.55 -9.35
C GLN A 227 4.99 -1.01 -9.25
N PRO A 228 5.45 -0.32 -10.30
CA PRO A 228 5.38 1.13 -10.39
C PRO A 228 3.95 1.62 -10.24
N TYR A 229 3.75 2.62 -9.39
CA TYR A 229 2.46 3.27 -9.31
C TYR A 229 2.24 4.13 -10.58
N PRO A 230 1.15 3.95 -11.34
CA PRO A 230 0.88 4.75 -12.52
C PRO A 230 0.61 6.19 -12.09
N LEU A 231 1.63 7.02 -12.13
CA LEU A 231 1.46 8.47 -12.07
C LEU A 231 0.86 8.90 -13.40
N ASN A 232 -0.09 9.84 -13.37
CA ASN A 232 -0.86 10.31 -14.54
C ASN A 232 -0.02 10.83 -15.73
N ASN A 233 1.31 10.88 -15.62
CA ASN A 233 2.22 11.25 -16.69
C ASN A 233 3.07 10.04 -17.11
N TYR A 234 2.63 9.38 -18.18
CA TYR A 234 3.26 8.25 -18.88
C TYR A 234 4.68 8.49 -19.44
N ALA A 235 5.35 9.60 -19.12
CA ALA A 235 6.43 10.09 -19.97
C ALA A 235 7.80 9.45 -19.72
N THR A 236 8.08 8.84 -18.56
CA THR A 236 9.36 8.17 -18.35
C THR A 236 9.21 6.95 -17.47
N MET A 237 9.52 5.76 -18.01
CA MET A 237 9.78 4.58 -17.19
C MET A 237 10.97 4.90 -16.29
N LYS A 238 10.69 5.05 -15.00
CA LYS A 238 11.73 5.29 -13.99
C LYS A 238 12.46 3.99 -13.69
N ARG A 239 13.73 4.08 -13.33
CA ARG A 239 14.50 2.93 -12.87
C ARG A 239 13.88 2.39 -11.59
N THR A 240 13.72 1.08 -11.58
CA THR A 240 13.23 0.29 -10.45
C THR A 240 14.35 -0.61 -9.96
N LEU A 241 14.07 -1.41 -8.93
CA LEU A 241 15.00 -2.45 -8.50
C LEU A 241 15.30 -3.42 -9.65
N ASP A 242 16.58 -3.71 -9.83
CA ASP A 242 17.12 -4.66 -10.78
C ASP A 242 17.14 -6.04 -10.13
N LEU A 243 16.23 -6.91 -10.58
CA LEU A 243 15.97 -8.22 -9.98
C LEU A 243 16.94 -9.30 -10.49
N ARG A 244 18.17 -8.95 -10.87
CA ARG A 244 19.23 -9.91 -11.23
C ARG A 244 20.06 -10.32 -10.01
N LEU A 245 20.64 -11.51 -10.05
CA LEU A 245 21.55 -12.00 -9.01
C LEU A 245 22.81 -11.13 -8.91
N ILE A 246 23.33 -10.66 -10.04
CA ILE A 246 24.49 -9.75 -10.03
C ILE A 246 24.20 -8.43 -9.29
N SER A 247 22.92 -8.08 -9.15
CA SER A 247 22.46 -6.82 -8.56
C SER A 247 22.02 -6.97 -7.09
N GLY A 248 22.13 -8.17 -6.50
CA GLY A 248 21.83 -8.39 -5.08
C GLY A 248 20.52 -9.11 -4.78
N LEU A 249 19.82 -9.67 -5.77
CA LEU A 249 18.58 -10.44 -5.56
C LEU A 249 18.76 -11.54 -4.49
N GLU A 250 19.94 -12.14 -4.39
CA GLU A 250 20.29 -13.19 -3.43
C GLU A 250 20.06 -12.81 -1.96
N VAL A 251 20.11 -11.51 -1.65
CA VAL A 251 19.86 -10.96 -0.31
C VAL A 251 18.41 -11.23 0.14
N LEU A 252 17.46 -11.39 -0.80
CA LEU A 252 16.07 -11.73 -0.52
C LEU A 252 15.83 -13.22 -0.23
N SER A 253 16.89 -14.03 -0.09
CA SER A 253 16.77 -15.48 0.19
C SER A 253 16.07 -15.80 1.52
N SER A 254 16.01 -14.86 2.47
CA SER A 254 15.32 -15.02 3.77
C SER A 254 13.78 -15.03 3.66
N LEU A 255 13.21 -14.55 2.55
CA LEU A 255 11.75 -14.43 2.34
C LEU A 255 11.09 -15.80 2.03
N LYS A 256 11.26 -16.78 2.91
CA LYS A 256 10.79 -18.16 2.72
C LYS A 256 9.27 -18.30 2.69
N LYS A 257 8.54 -17.32 3.22
CA LYS A 257 7.08 -17.27 3.26
C LYS A 257 6.46 -16.57 2.06
N LEU A 258 7.27 -16.08 1.11
CA LEU A 258 6.77 -15.38 -0.06
C LEU A 258 5.94 -16.31 -0.94
N VAL A 259 4.67 -15.96 -1.16
CA VAL A 259 3.68 -16.72 -1.95
C VAL A 259 3.37 -16.02 -3.27
N ASP A 260 3.24 -14.69 -3.25
CA ASP A 260 2.97 -13.86 -4.43
C ASP A 260 4.07 -12.80 -4.56
N PHE A 261 4.70 -12.75 -5.73
CA PHE A 261 5.70 -11.75 -6.08
C PHE A 261 5.33 -11.03 -7.37
N SER A 262 5.18 -9.72 -7.29
CA SER A 262 4.80 -8.88 -8.43
C SER A 262 5.82 -7.79 -8.67
N PHE A 263 6.22 -7.62 -9.93
CA PHE A 263 7.06 -6.53 -10.44
C PHE A 263 6.54 -6.11 -11.83
N LYS A 264 5.22 -6.17 -12.03
CA LYS A 264 4.56 -5.73 -13.27
C LYS A 264 5.02 -4.33 -13.66
N MET A 265 5.03 -4.06 -14.97
CA MET A 265 5.43 -2.77 -15.54
C MET A 265 6.88 -2.34 -15.22
N THR A 266 7.73 -3.24 -14.72
CA THR A 266 9.17 -3.02 -14.64
C THR A 266 9.88 -3.68 -15.81
N SER A 267 10.95 -3.04 -16.30
CA SER A 267 11.79 -3.60 -17.36
C SER A 267 12.92 -4.39 -16.72
N GLN A 268 12.80 -5.72 -16.73
CA GLN A 268 13.81 -6.63 -16.18
C GLN A 268 14.61 -7.30 -17.29
N GLN A 269 15.80 -7.79 -16.96
CA GLN A 269 16.72 -8.53 -17.85
C GLN A 269 17.25 -9.77 -17.13
N MET A 270 16.34 -10.56 -16.56
CA MET A 270 16.67 -11.78 -15.82
C MET A 270 17.02 -12.92 -16.77
N SER A 271 17.90 -13.81 -16.33
CA SER A 271 18.33 -15.00 -17.04
C SER A 271 17.73 -16.27 -16.40
N MET A 272 18.09 -17.43 -16.95
CA MET A 272 17.68 -18.71 -16.36
C MET A 272 18.28 -18.95 -14.97
N ASP A 273 19.40 -18.31 -14.64
CA ASP A 273 20.04 -18.44 -13.32
C ASP A 273 19.17 -17.84 -12.22
N GLU A 274 18.54 -16.68 -12.48
CA GLU A 274 17.56 -16.09 -11.56
C GLU A 274 16.36 -17.01 -11.34
N VAL A 275 15.86 -17.68 -12.38
CA VAL A 275 14.74 -18.63 -12.26
C VAL A 275 15.13 -19.82 -11.39
N GLN A 276 16.32 -20.38 -11.60
CA GLN A 276 16.83 -21.47 -10.76
C GLN A 276 17.03 -21.02 -9.31
N TRP A 277 17.51 -19.80 -9.10
CA TRP A 277 17.68 -19.26 -7.77
C TRP A 277 16.32 -19.07 -7.07
N ILE A 278 15.32 -18.50 -7.77
CA ILE A 278 13.96 -18.28 -7.24
C ILE A 278 13.35 -19.60 -6.76
N THR A 279 13.38 -20.65 -7.60
CA THR A 279 12.75 -21.93 -7.27
C THR A 279 13.42 -22.63 -6.08
N ARG A 280 14.74 -22.46 -5.92
CA ARG A 280 15.50 -23.01 -4.79
C ARG A 280 15.29 -22.23 -3.50
N ASN A 281 15.14 -20.90 -3.57
CA ASN A 281 15.15 -20.04 -2.38
C ASN A 281 13.77 -19.66 -1.87
N TRP A 282 12.78 -19.50 -2.74
CA TRP A 282 11.41 -19.13 -2.39
C TRP A 282 10.46 -20.32 -2.54
N THR A 283 10.64 -21.30 -1.67
CA THR A 283 9.94 -22.60 -1.73
C THR A 283 8.41 -22.51 -1.56
N SER A 284 7.90 -21.41 -0.99
CA SER A 284 6.47 -21.17 -0.82
C SER A 284 5.83 -20.42 -2.00
N LEU A 285 6.64 -19.98 -2.97
CA LEU A 285 6.17 -19.13 -4.05
C LEU A 285 5.19 -19.90 -4.95
N ARG A 286 4.05 -19.29 -5.24
CA ARG A 286 3.00 -19.87 -6.08
C ARG A 286 2.69 -19.01 -7.28
N LYS A 287 2.99 -17.72 -7.20
CA LYS A 287 2.58 -16.74 -8.21
C LYS A 287 3.67 -15.71 -8.42
N ILE A 288 3.99 -15.46 -9.70
CA ILE A 288 4.80 -14.34 -10.15
C ILE A 288 4.01 -13.51 -11.15
N CYS A 289 4.05 -12.20 -10.99
CA CYS A 289 3.42 -11.22 -11.89
C CYS A 289 4.46 -10.25 -12.43
N GLY A 290 4.75 -10.30 -13.73
CA GLY A 290 5.70 -9.41 -14.38
C GLY A 290 6.53 -10.11 -15.46
N ARG A 291 7.22 -9.29 -16.27
CA ARG A 291 8.00 -9.77 -17.40
C ARG A 291 9.49 -9.83 -17.03
N PHE A 292 10.07 -11.03 -17.08
CA PHE A 292 11.46 -11.28 -16.69
C PHE A 292 12.51 -10.69 -17.64
N THR A 293 12.20 -10.66 -18.94
CA THR A 293 13.11 -10.24 -20.02
C THR A 293 12.29 -9.69 -21.19
N SER A 294 12.88 -8.77 -21.96
CA SER A 294 12.26 -8.26 -23.18
C SER A 294 12.23 -9.31 -24.30
N ASP A 295 13.15 -10.27 -24.30
CA ASP A 295 13.18 -11.34 -25.29
C ASP A 295 11.98 -12.29 -25.09
N PRO A 296 11.05 -12.38 -26.05
CA PRO A 296 9.88 -13.24 -25.92
C PRO A 296 10.25 -14.73 -25.82
N VAL A 297 11.30 -15.19 -26.52
CA VAL A 297 11.69 -16.61 -26.53
C VAL A 297 12.20 -17.00 -25.15
N GLN A 298 13.19 -16.26 -24.64
CA GLN A 298 13.73 -16.47 -23.30
C GLN A 298 12.64 -16.34 -22.22
N TYR A 299 11.73 -15.36 -22.34
CA TYR A 299 10.60 -15.21 -21.41
C TYR A 299 9.72 -16.47 -21.34
N TYR A 300 9.35 -17.06 -22.49
CA TYR A 300 8.54 -18.28 -22.51
C TYR A 300 9.27 -19.50 -21.95
N GLU A 301 10.59 -19.60 -22.18
CA GLU A 301 11.41 -20.65 -21.57
C GLU A 301 11.44 -20.54 -20.04
N MET A 302 11.67 -19.34 -19.52
CA MET A 302 11.66 -19.05 -18.08
C MET A 302 10.29 -19.33 -17.45
N LYS A 303 9.21 -18.88 -18.11
CA LYS A 303 7.83 -19.16 -17.71
C LYS A 303 7.55 -20.66 -17.66
N ARG A 304 7.97 -21.41 -18.69
CA ARG A 304 7.82 -22.87 -18.74
C ARG A 304 8.62 -23.55 -17.63
N ALA A 305 9.82 -23.06 -17.33
CA ALA A 305 10.64 -23.58 -16.24
C ALA A 305 9.94 -23.39 -14.88
N LEU A 306 9.44 -22.20 -14.58
CA LEU A 306 8.70 -21.90 -13.33
C LEU A 306 7.42 -22.74 -13.20
N ASN A 307 6.66 -22.90 -14.29
CA ASN A 307 5.44 -23.72 -14.28
C ASN A 307 5.71 -25.19 -13.92
N ARG A 308 6.89 -25.75 -14.24
CA ARG A 308 7.27 -27.11 -13.83
C ARG A 308 7.42 -27.26 -12.31
N TYR A 309 7.67 -26.17 -11.59
CA TYR A 309 7.69 -26.11 -10.13
C TYR A 309 6.33 -25.70 -9.53
N GLY A 310 5.27 -25.61 -10.35
CA GLY A 310 3.93 -25.21 -9.89
C GLY A 310 3.77 -23.71 -9.64
N ILE A 311 4.72 -22.88 -10.09
CA ILE A 311 4.65 -21.42 -9.94
C ILE A 311 3.93 -20.83 -11.16
N LEU A 312 2.81 -20.17 -10.93
CA LEU A 312 2.00 -19.51 -11.96
C LEU A 312 2.61 -18.17 -12.35
N VAL A 313 2.80 -17.95 -13.66
CA VAL A 313 3.36 -16.70 -14.19
C VAL A 313 2.32 -15.91 -14.98
N TYR A 314 2.10 -14.67 -14.57
CA TYR A 314 1.19 -13.71 -15.20
C TYR A 314 1.94 -12.49 -15.73
N ASP A 315 1.43 -11.94 -16.84
CA ASP A 315 1.87 -10.67 -17.41
C ASP A 315 1.10 -9.49 -16.79
#